data_AF-A0A538J2V9-F1
#
_entry.id   AF-A0A538J2V9-F1
#
_cell.length_a   1.000
_cell.length_b   1.000
_cell.length_c   1.000
_cell.angle_alpha   90.00
_cell.angle_beta   90.00
_cell.angle_gamma   90.00
#
_symmetry.space_group_name_H-M   'P 1'
#
loop_
_entity.id
_entity.type
_entity.pdbx_description
1 polymer ?
#
loop_
_entity_poly.entity_id
_entity_poly.type
_entity_poly.pdbx_seq_one_letter_code
_entity_poly.pdbx_strand_id
1 'polypeptide(L)'
;MKPQLRLTDPGLASLRSAARAAVVMPAVFAFADKVIANPQTALFAAFGSFALLVLVDFTGPLRSRFVAYLDLACVGAGNIVVGTFCSRNAWLAAAAMAVVGFAILFSGVINGYFAAAGTSALLSFILPLTIPAPFSEVPARLEGWGLAAAAAICAHMLLWPSRPRTTLRSDAARACRALADLAETKLADARSAIQSRTAVAQEAVDGL
;
A
#
# COMPACT_ATOMS: atom_id res chain seq x y z
N MET A 1 28.75 -20.47 8.33
CA MET A 1 27.57 -20.10 9.12
C MET A 1 26.82 -19.03 8.34
N LYS A 2 25.69 -19.35 7.69
CA LYS A 2 24.95 -18.36 6.87
C LYS A 2 24.38 -17.28 7.81
N PRO A 3 24.52 -15.98 7.51
CA PRO A 3 23.89 -14.94 8.32
C PRO A 3 22.38 -15.18 8.29
N GLN A 4 21.81 -15.53 9.44
CA GLN A 4 20.37 -15.60 9.59
C GLN A 4 19.85 -14.17 9.51
N LEU A 5 19.16 -13.84 8.42
CA LEU A 5 18.36 -12.62 8.32
C LEU A 5 17.33 -12.65 9.45
N ARG A 6 17.66 -12.03 10.59
CA ARG A 6 16.67 -11.69 11.60
C ARG A 6 15.76 -10.66 10.94
N LEU A 7 14.56 -11.12 10.55
CA LEU A 7 13.46 -10.25 10.16
C LEU A 7 13.03 -9.48 11.40
N THR A 8 13.69 -8.37 11.66
CA THR A 8 13.26 -7.40 12.66
C THR A 8 11.98 -6.75 12.11
N ASP A 9 10.82 -7.04 12.72
CA ASP A 9 9.54 -6.36 12.47
C ASP A 9 9.24 -5.43 13.66
N PRO A 10 9.74 -4.18 13.65
CA PRO A 10 9.59 -3.27 14.77
C PRO A 10 8.10 -3.05 15.05
N GLY A 11 7.65 -3.44 16.25
CA GLY A 11 6.27 -3.24 16.69
C GLY A 11 5.21 -4.11 16.02
N LEU A 12 5.60 -5.23 15.38
CA LEU A 12 4.71 -6.18 14.69
C LEU A 12 3.85 -5.51 13.61
N ALA A 13 4.37 -4.45 12.97
CA ALA A 13 3.61 -3.63 12.04
C ALA A 13 3.23 -4.43 10.79
N SER A 14 4.19 -5.21 10.26
CA SER A 14 3.97 -6.07 9.10
C SER A 14 3.01 -7.20 9.44
N LEU A 15 3.15 -7.79 10.62
CA LEU A 15 2.24 -8.84 11.11
C LEU A 15 0.80 -8.32 11.28
N ARG A 16 0.61 -7.13 11.85
CA ARG A 16 -0.74 -6.53 12.03
C ARG A 16 -1.40 -6.20 10.69
N SER A 17 -0.63 -5.67 9.74
CA SER A 17 -1.15 -5.40 8.39
C SER A 17 -1.58 -6.69 7.70
N ALA A 18 -0.74 -7.72 7.74
CA ALA A 18 -1.04 -9.03 7.17
C ALA A 18 -2.25 -9.69 7.87
N ALA A 19 -2.32 -9.65 9.20
CA ALA A 19 -3.44 -10.20 9.96
C ALA A 19 -4.76 -9.49 9.63
N ARG A 20 -4.75 -8.16 9.51
CA ARG A 20 -5.92 -7.39 9.08
C ARG A 20 -6.40 -7.84 7.70
N ALA A 21 -5.50 -7.98 6.72
CA ALA A 21 -5.85 -8.47 5.41
C ALA A 21 -6.41 -9.91 5.45
N ALA A 22 -5.78 -10.79 6.24
CA ALA A 22 -6.18 -12.19 6.41
C ALA A 22 -7.58 -12.36 7.01
N VAL A 23 -8.05 -11.40 7.82
CA VAL A 23 -9.40 -11.44 8.41
C VAL A 23 -10.42 -10.73 7.51
N VAL A 24 -10.09 -9.54 7.03
CA VAL A 24 -11.05 -8.69 6.31
C VAL A 24 -11.34 -9.23 4.91
N MET A 25 -10.33 -9.70 4.18
CA MET A 25 -10.52 -10.17 2.80
C MET A 25 -11.48 -11.38 2.72
N PRO A 26 -11.33 -12.45 3.54
CA PRO A 26 -12.30 -13.55 3.53
C PRO A 26 -13.68 -13.15 4.03
N ALA A 27 -13.78 -12.24 5.01
CA ALA A 27 -15.06 -11.76 5.51
C ALA A 27 -15.85 -10.99 4.43
N VAL A 28 -15.18 -10.12 3.68
CA VAL A 28 -15.77 -9.37 2.57
C VAL A 28 -16.19 -10.31 1.43
N PHE A 29 -15.34 -11.28 1.09
CA PHE A 29 -15.69 -12.30 0.11
C PHE A 29 -16.90 -13.12 0.53
N ALA A 30 -16.93 -13.62 1.77
CA ALA A 30 -18.04 -14.39 2.30
C ALA A 30 -19.34 -13.57 2.36
N PHE A 31 -19.26 -12.28 2.69
CA PHE A 31 -20.41 -11.40 2.66
C PHE A 31 -20.94 -11.22 1.23
N ALA A 32 -20.07 -10.94 0.27
CA ALA A 32 -20.46 -10.78 -1.13
C ALA A 32 -21.05 -12.08 -1.71
N ASP A 33 -20.46 -13.23 -1.42
CA ASP A 33 -20.94 -14.55 -1.86
C ASP A 33 -22.28 -14.93 -1.23
N LYS A 34 -22.43 -14.76 0.09
CA LYS A 34 -23.60 -15.26 0.84
C LYS A 34 -24.78 -14.30 0.88
N VAL A 35 -24.54 -12.98 0.87
CA VAL A 35 -25.59 -11.97 1.02
C VAL A 35 -26.04 -11.44 -0.33
N ILE A 36 -25.09 -11.10 -1.21
CA ILE A 36 -25.41 -10.55 -2.54
C ILE A 36 -25.66 -11.67 -3.55
N ALA A 37 -25.04 -12.84 -3.34
CA ALA A 37 -25.22 -14.04 -4.17
C ALA A 37 -24.93 -13.80 -5.68
N ASN A 38 -24.00 -12.88 -5.98
CA ASN A 38 -23.53 -12.62 -7.34
C ASN A 38 -22.03 -12.95 -7.46
N PRO A 39 -21.62 -13.83 -8.40
CA PRO A 39 -20.23 -14.26 -8.54
C PRO A 39 -19.29 -13.13 -9.01
N GLN A 40 -19.75 -12.19 -9.84
CA GLN A 40 -18.97 -11.03 -10.23
C GLN A 40 -18.72 -10.13 -9.01
N THR A 41 -19.76 -9.84 -8.23
CA THR A 41 -19.64 -9.04 -7.01
C THR A 41 -18.64 -9.68 -6.03
N ALA A 42 -18.74 -10.99 -5.80
CA ALA A 42 -17.82 -11.72 -4.92
C ALA A 42 -16.36 -11.67 -5.41
N LEU A 43 -16.14 -11.84 -6.71
CA LEU A 43 -14.81 -11.78 -7.31
C LEU A 43 -14.17 -10.40 -7.15
N PHE A 44 -14.91 -9.34 -7.50
CA PHE A 44 -14.43 -7.96 -7.38
C PHE A 44 -14.27 -7.54 -5.91
N ALA A 45 -15.10 -8.07 -5.02
CA ALA A 45 -14.97 -7.85 -3.58
C ALA A 45 -13.69 -8.50 -3.01
N ALA A 46 -13.36 -9.73 -3.41
CA ALA A 46 -12.15 -10.42 -2.97
C ALA A 46 -10.87 -9.76 -3.52
N PHE A 47 -10.78 -9.63 -4.85
CA PHE A 47 -9.60 -9.06 -5.50
C PHE A 47 -9.46 -7.57 -5.19
N GLY A 48 -10.56 -6.83 -5.06
CA GLY A 48 -10.52 -5.43 -4.64
C GLY A 48 -10.03 -5.28 -3.20
N SER A 49 -10.46 -6.17 -2.30
CA SER A 49 -9.96 -6.17 -0.92
C SER A 49 -8.48 -6.48 -0.87
N PHE A 50 -8.01 -7.46 -1.65
CA PHE A 50 -6.57 -7.74 -1.81
C PHE A 50 -5.80 -6.53 -2.34
N ALA A 51 -6.31 -5.90 -3.41
CA ALA A 51 -5.70 -4.73 -4.02
C ALA A 51 -5.53 -3.59 -3.02
N LEU A 52 -6.54 -3.31 -2.19
CA LEU A 52 -6.55 -2.17 -1.27
C LEU A 52 -5.90 -2.48 0.09
N LEU A 53 -5.92 -3.73 0.53
CA LEU A 53 -5.38 -4.11 1.85
C LEU A 53 -3.92 -4.59 1.81
N VAL A 54 -3.50 -5.19 0.69
CA VAL A 54 -2.19 -5.86 0.60
C VAL A 54 -1.26 -5.14 -0.35
N LEU A 55 -1.76 -4.67 -1.49
CA LEU A 55 -0.89 -4.10 -2.53
C LEU A 55 -0.54 -2.63 -2.32
N VAL A 56 -1.27 -1.91 -1.47
CA VAL A 56 -1.08 -0.48 -1.23
C VAL A 56 -0.98 -0.19 0.28
N ASP A 57 -0.01 0.62 0.64
CA ASP A 57 0.13 1.17 1.99
C ASP A 57 0.43 2.67 1.91
N PHE A 58 -0.59 3.49 2.17
CA PHE A 58 -0.42 4.94 2.21
C PHE A 58 0.15 5.38 3.56
N THR A 59 1.23 6.15 3.57
CA THR A 59 1.86 6.68 4.80
C THR A 59 1.61 8.16 5.00
N GLY A 60 1.13 8.58 6.19
CA GLY A 60 0.91 9.99 6.51
C GLY A 60 -0.19 10.23 7.55
N PRO A 61 -0.65 11.48 7.71
CA PRO A 61 -1.79 11.84 8.55
C PRO A 61 -3.07 11.09 8.14
N LEU A 62 -3.94 10.78 9.10
CA LEU A 62 -5.18 10.01 8.87
C LEU A 62 -6.05 10.62 7.76
N ARG A 63 -6.21 11.95 7.73
CA ARG A 63 -7.00 12.64 6.70
C ARG A 63 -6.42 12.46 5.30
N SER A 64 -5.11 12.63 5.15
CA SER A 64 -4.42 12.48 3.85
C SER A 64 -4.51 11.04 3.35
N ARG A 65 -4.40 10.06 4.25
CA ARG A 65 -4.56 8.64 3.93
C ARG A 65 -5.97 8.31 3.48
N PHE A 66 -6.97 8.80 4.21
CA PHE A 66 -8.37 8.59 3.85
C PHE A 66 -8.68 9.12 2.46
N VAL A 67 -8.25 10.35 2.15
CA VAL A 67 -8.40 10.94 0.81
C VAL A 67 -7.67 10.11 -0.24
N ALA A 68 -6.44 9.65 0.02
CA ALA A 68 -5.70 8.82 -0.93
C ALA A 68 -6.38 7.47 -1.23
N TYR A 69 -6.94 6.79 -0.21
CA TYR A 69 -7.74 5.57 -0.43
C TYR A 69 -9.03 5.85 -1.19
N LEU A 70 -9.68 6.99 -0.93
CA LEU A 70 -10.88 7.40 -1.65
C LEU A 70 -10.58 7.69 -3.11
N ASP A 71 -9.52 8.45 -3.39
CA ASP A 71 -9.06 8.73 -4.75
C ASP A 71 -8.73 7.43 -5.50
N LEU A 72 -8.01 6.52 -4.85
CA LEU A 72 -7.71 5.20 -5.41
C LEU A 72 -8.99 4.37 -5.65
N ALA A 73 -9.98 4.45 -4.76
CA ALA A 73 -11.27 3.80 -4.96
C ALA A 73 -12.02 4.39 -6.17
N CYS A 74 -12.02 5.71 -6.35
CA CYS A 74 -12.62 6.38 -7.51
C CYS A 74 -11.90 6.03 -8.81
N VAL A 75 -10.56 6.07 -8.82
CA VAL A 75 -9.75 5.68 -9.98
C VAL A 75 -9.96 4.20 -10.32
N GLY A 76 -9.99 3.33 -9.32
CA GLY A 76 -10.28 1.91 -9.49
C GLY A 76 -11.65 1.66 -10.10
N ALA A 77 -12.69 2.39 -9.67
CA ALA A 77 -14.02 2.31 -10.27
C ALA A 77 -13.99 2.73 -11.75
N GLY A 78 -13.29 3.82 -12.09
CA GLY A 78 -13.09 4.23 -13.48
C GLY A 78 -12.37 3.16 -14.31
N ASN A 79 -11.29 2.60 -13.78
CA ASN A 79 -10.56 1.50 -14.40
C ASN A 79 -11.46 0.27 -14.64
N ILE A 80 -12.40 -0.03 -13.74
CA ILE A 80 -13.34 -1.15 -13.91
C ILE A 80 -14.27 -0.93 -15.08
N VAL A 81 -14.81 0.28 -15.22
CA VAL A 81 -15.69 0.64 -16.35
C VAL A 81 -14.92 0.56 -17.67
N VAL A 82 -13.73 1.18 -17.73
CA VAL A 82 -12.89 1.18 -18.94
C VAL A 82 -12.43 -0.24 -19.29
N GLY A 83 -11.95 -1.01 -18.31
CA GLY A 83 -11.51 -2.39 -18.51
C GLY A 83 -12.63 -3.29 -19.02
N THR A 84 -13.84 -3.15 -18.45
CA THR A 84 -15.00 -3.92 -18.90
C THR A 84 -15.37 -3.57 -20.36
N PHE A 85 -15.27 -2.30 -20.75
CA PHE A 85 -15.53 -1.88 -22.13
C PHE A 85 -14.48 -2.41 -23.11
N CYS A 86 -13.20 -2.28 -22.76
CA CYS A 86 -12.08 -2.71 -23.60
C CYS A 86 -11.97 -4.23 -23.73
N SER A 87 -12.49 -5.00 -22.77
CA SER A 87 -12.43 -6.48 -22.76
C SER A 87 -13.07 -7.16 -23.99
N ARG A 88 -13.95 -6.47 -24.73
CA ARG A 88 -14.64 -7.04 -25.90
C ARG A 88 -13.78 -7.14 -27.16
N ASN A 89 -12.67 -6.41 -27.23
CA ASN A 89 -11.80 -6.42 -28.40
C ASN A 89 -10.35 -6.54 -27.95
N ALA A 90 -9.69 -7.64 -28.33
CA ALA A 90 -8.31 -7.94 -27.92
C ALA A 90 -7.31 -6.84 -28.30
N TRP A 91 -7.48 -6.20 -29.47
CA TRP A 91 -6.63 -5.09 -29.90
C TRP A 91 -6.84 -3.85 -29.03
N LEU A 92 -8.09 -3.54 -28.70
CA LEU A 92 -8.43 -2.43 -27.81
C LEU A 92 -7.95 -2.70 -26.38
N ALA A 93 -8.07 -3.94 -25.90
CA ALA A 93 -7.57 -4.36 -24.60
C ALA A 93 -6.04 -4.24 -24.51
N ALA A 94 -5.30 -4.67 -25.54
CA ALA A 94 -3.85 -4.54 -25.59
C ALA A 94 -3.41 -3.07 -25.59
N ALA A 95 -4.04 -2.23 -26.43
CA ALA A 95 -3.76 -0.80 -26.46
C ALA A 95 -4.10 -0.10 -25.14
N ALA A 96 -5.26 -0.42 -24.55
CA ALA A 96 -5.67 0.15 -23.27
C ALA A 96 -4.75 -0.30 -22.13
N MET A 97 -4.29 -1.56 -22.12
CA MET A 97 -3.29 -2.07 -21.19
C MET A 97 -1.96 -1.32 -21.29
N ALA A 98 -1.49 -1.06 -22.50
CA ALA A 98 -0.28 -0.26 -22.70
C ALA A 98 -0.46 1.17 -22.16
N VAL A 99 -1.56 1.84 -22.49
CA VAL A 99 -1.80 3.24 -22.12
C VAL A 99 -2.04 3.40 -20.62
N VAL A 100 -2.98 2.63 -20.05
CA VAL A 100 -3.33 2.71 -18.62
C VAL A 100 -2.18 2.22 -17.76
N GLY A 101 -1.53 1.13 -18.15
CA GLY A 101 -0.35 0.62 -17.45
C GLY A 101 0.79 1.63 -17.43
N PHE A 102 1.09 2.24 -18.58
CA PHE A 102 2.09 3.30 -18.67
C PHE A 102 1.71 4.51 -17.81
N ALA A 103 0.46 4.99 -17.88
CA ALA A 103 0.02 6.14 -17.10
C ALA A 103 0.13 5.90 -15.58
N ILE A 104 -0.28 4.72 -15.10
CA ILE A 104 -0.19 4.36 -13.68
C ILE A 104 1.28 4.29 -13.23
N LEU A 105 2.13 3.60 -13.99
CA LEU A 105 3.55 3.46 -13.66
C LEU A 105 4.28 4.80 -13.73
N PHE A 106 3.99 5.62 -14.73
CA PHE A 106 4.59 6.93 -14.91
C PHE A 106 4.15 7.92 -13.82
N SER A 107 2.89 7.85 -13.36
CA SER A 107 2.39 8.68 -12.25
C SER A 107 3.21 8.49 -10.96
N GLY A 108 3.76 7.29 -10.76
CA GLY A 108 4.65 6.99 -9.64
C GLY A 108 5.93 7.82 -9.59
N VAL A 109 6.37 8.38 -10.73
CA VAL A 109 7.54 9.29 -10.79
C VAL A 109 7.23 10.65 -10.18
N ILE A 110 5.96 11.07 -10.20
CA ILE A 110 5.53 12.40 -9.75
C ILE A 110 5.39 12.46 -8.22
N ASN A 111 4.80 11.43 -7.61
CA ASN A 111 4.54 11.38 -6.18
C ASN A 111 4.62 9.95 -5.64
N GLY A 112 5.26 9.78 -4.48
CA GLY A 112 5.35 8.50 -3.78
C GLY A 112 4.00 7.87 -3.44
N TYR A 113 2.93 8.67 -3.28
CA TYR A 113 1.56 8.15 -3.12
C TYR A 113 1.09 7.41 -4.37
N PHE A 114 1.33 7.95 -5.56
CA PHE A 114 0.97 7.28 -6.81
C PHE A 114 1.82 6.01 -7.02
N ALA A 115 3.10 6.05 -6.64
CA ALA A 115 3.96 4.88 -6.69
C ALA A 115 3.44 3.76 -5.78
N ALA A 116 3.02 4.10 -4.56
CA ALA A 116 2.43 3.14 -3.61
C ALA A 116 1.09 2.57 -4.11
N ALA A 117 0.29 3.37 -4.81
CA ALA A 117 -1.00 2.96 -5.35
C ALA A 117 -0.91 2.12 -6.63
N GLY A 118 0.23 2.13 -7.33
CA GLY A 118 0.34 1.65 -8.70
C GLY A 118 -0.05 0.18 -8.89
N THR A 119 0.43 -0.70 -8.03
CA THR A 119 0.11 -2.15 -8.05
C THR A 119 -1.39 -2.41 -7.85
N SER A 120 -2.00 -1.69 -6.92
CA SER A 120 -3.45 -1.76 -6.64
C SER A 120 -4.26 -1.27 -7.84
N ALA A 121 -3.91 -0.10 -8.38
CA ALA A 121 -4.59 0.52 -9.53
C ALA A 121 -4.49 -0.35 -10.80
N LEU A 122 -3.34 -0.98 -11.03
CA LEU A 122 -3.14 -1.94 -12.11
C LEU A 122 -4.07 -3.14 -11.93
N LEU A 123 -4.14 -3.73 -10.73
CA LEU A 123 -5.00 -4.89 -10.50
C LEU A 123 -6.48 -4.57 -10.73
N SER A 124 -6.95 -3.40 -10.30
CA SER A 124 -8.32 -2.93 -10.56
C SER A 124 -8.67 -2.79 -12.03
N PHE A 125 -7.66 -2.64 -12.90
CA PHE A 125 -7.85 -2.55 -14.35
C PHE A 125 -7.67 -3.91 -15.05
N ILE A 126 -6.66 -4.68 -14.65
CA ILE A 126 -6.32 -5.97 -15.25
C ILE A 126 -7.46 -6.98 -15.06
N LEU A 127 -8.06 -7.04 -13.87
CA LEU A 127 -9.14 -7.98 -13.56
C LEU A 127 -10.35 -7.82 -14.51
N PRO A 128 -10.97 -6.63 -14.66
CA PRO A 128 -12.10 -6.44 -15.57
C PRO A 128 -11.73 -6.54 -17.05
N LEU A 129 -10.47 -6.24 -17.42
CA LEU A 129 -9.98 -6.44 -18.79
C LEU A 129 -9.88 -7.91 -19.19
N THR A 130 -9.42 -8.76 -18.28
CA THR A 130 -9.13 -10.18 -18.55
C THR A 130 -10.37 -11.06 -18.49
N ILE A 131 -11.46 -10.57 -17.91
CA ILE A 131 -12.73 -11.29 -17.77
C ILE A 131 -13.79 -10.58 -18.62
N PRO A 132 -14.05 -11.04 -19.85
CA PRO A 132 -15.10 -10.48 -20.70
C PRO A 132 -16.47 -10.63 -20.03
N ALA A 133 -17.22 -9.53 -19.94
CA ALA A 133 -18.60 -9.53 -19.47
C ALA A 133 -19.43 -8.48 -20.23
N PRO A 134 -20.76 -8.68 -20.34
CA PRO A 134 -21.65 -7.67 -20.90
C PRO A 134 -21.70 -6.43 -20.00
N PHE A 135 -22.06 -5.28 -20.59
CA PHE A 135 -22.10 -4.00 -19.84
C PHE A 135 -23.12 -3.99 -18.69
N SER A 136 -24.12 -4.86 -18.77
CA SER A 136 -25.10 -5.08 -17.69
C SER A 136 -24.48 -5.55 -16.38
N GLU A 137 -23.28 -6.13 -16.41
CA GLU A 137 -22.56 -6.62 -15.23
C GLU A 137 -21.67 -5.54 -14.58
N VAL A 138 -21.50 -4.38 -15.22
CA VAL A 138 -20.71 -3.27 -14.66
C VAL A 138 -21.20 -2.87 -13.25
N PRO A 139 -22.52 -2.74 -12.99
CA PRO A 139 -23.02 -2.48 -11.65
C PRO A 139 -22.56 -3.52 -10.62
N ALA A 140 -22.67 -4.81 -10.91
CA ALA A 140 -22.24 -5.88 -10.00
C ALA A 140 -20.72 -5.82 -9.70
N ARG A 141 -19.90 -5.49 -10.71
CA ARG A 141 -18.45 -5.29 -10.54
C ARG A 141 -18.14 -4.08 -9.65
N LEU A 142 -18.85 -2.97 -9.86
CA LEU A 142 -18.72 -1.75 -9.08
C LEU A 142 -19.22 -1.92 -7.65
N GLU A 143 -20.28 -2.70 -7.44
CA GLU A 143 -20.77 -3.08 -6.10
C GLU A 143 -19.71 -3.86 -5.34
N GLY A 144 -19.08 -4.85 -5.99
CA GLY A 144 -18.01 -5.65 -5.37
C GLY A 144 -16.81 -4.79 -5.02
N TRP A 145 -16.38 -3.92 -5.93
CA TRP A 145 -15.31 -2.96 -5.70
C TRP A 145 -15.66 -1.94 -4.60
N GLY A 146 -16.88 -1.43 -4.58
CA GLY A 146 -17.37 -0.50 -3.56
C GLY A 146 -17.38 -1.12 -2.18
N LEU A 147 -17.85 -2.37 -2.07
CA LEU A 147 -17.81 -3.14 -0.82
C LEU A 147 -16.36 -3.34 -0.35
N ALA A 148 -15.47 -3.76 -1.25
CA ALA A 148 -14.04 -3.90 -0.95
C ALA A 148 -13.42 -2.58 -0.49
N ALA A 149 -13.71 -1.47 -1.17
CA ALA A 149 -13.19 -0.16 -0.82
C ALA A 149 -13.68 0.31 0.54
N ALA A 150 -14.98 0.20 0.81
CA ALA A 150 -15.54 0.56 2.10
C ALA A 150 -14.92 -0.27 3.23
N ALA A 151 -14.85 -1.60 3.07
CA ALA A 151 -14.26 -2.48 4.05
C ALA A 151 -12.75 -2.22 4.24
N ALA A 152 -12.01 -1.99 3.16
CA ALA A 152 -10.57 -1.72 3.22
C ALA A 152 -10.27 -0.38 3.92
N ILE A 153 -11.04 0.67 3.61
CA ILE A 153 -10.95 1.98 4.26
C ILE A 153 -11.28 1.85 5.75
N CYS A 154 -12.39 1.20 6.10
CA CYS A 154 -12.77 0.95 7.49
C CYS A 154 -11.67 0.17 8.23
N ALA A 155 -11.14 -0.89 7.62
CA ALA A 155 -10.07 -1.68 8.20
C ALA A 155 -8.79 -0.87 8.40
N HIS A 156 -8.42 0.01 7.45
CA HIS A 156 -7.23 0.85 7.58
C HIS A 156 -7.38 1.95 8.64
N MET A 157 -8.59 2.48 8.81
CA MET A 157 -8.88 3.54 9.75
C MET A 157 -9.13 3.03 11.18
N LEU A 158 -9.80 1.88 11.34
CA LEU A 158 -10.18 1.34 12.65
C LEU A 158 -9.26 0.23 13.16
N LEU A 159 -8.76 -0.66 12.27
CA LEU A 159 -7.97 -1.81 12.68
C LEU A 159 -6.48 -1.48 12.68
N TRP A 160 -5.91 -1.31 13.88
CA TRP A 160 -4.49 -1.00 14.14
C TRP A 160 -3.90 0.07 13.20
N PRO A 161 -4.20 1.36 13.43
CA PRO A 161 -3.68 2.43 12.60
C PRO A 161 -2.14 2.39 12.57
N SER A 162 -1.56 2.07 11.42
CA SER A 162 -0.09 2.03 11.24
C SER A 162 0.47 3.42 11.55
N ARG A 163 1.31 3.53 12.57
CA ARG A 163 1.97 4.79 12.93
C ARG A 163 2.84 5.30 11.77
N PRO A 164 2.92 6.62 11.52
CA PRO A 164 3.70 7.16 10.40
C PRO A 164 5.16 6.71 10.48
N ARG A 165 5.69 6.11 9.40
CA ARG A 165 7.13 5.84 9.23
C ARG A 165 7.87 7.12 8.86
N THR A 166 7.81 8.13 9.73
CA THR A 166 8.70 9.30 9.68
C THR A 166 10.06 9.02 10.31
N THR A 167 10.20 7.85 10.94
CA THR A 167 11.35 7.49 11.77
C THR A 167 12.62 7.27 10.94
N LEU A 168 12.57 6.51 9.84
CA LEU A 168 13.79 6.17 9.07
C LEU A 168 14.63 7.39 8.62
N ARG A 169 13.99 8.42 8.06
CA ARG A 169 14.73 9.63 7.61
C ARG A 169 15.16 10.49 8.79
N SER A 170 14.33 10.62 9.83
CA SER A 170 14.70 11.37 11.04
C SER A 170 15.79 10.66 11.86
N ASP A 171 15.77 9.34 11.88
CA ASP A 171 16.68 8.48 12.63
C ASP A 171 18.00 8.36 11.88
N ALA A 172 17.97 8.27 10.54
CA ALA A 172 19.19 8.41 9.74
C ALA A 172 19.82 9.80 9.93
N ALA A 173 19.02 10.86 9.92
CA ALA A 173 19.52 12.21 10.20
C ALA A 173 20.04 12.36 11.63
N ARG A 174 19.49 11.63 12.61
CA ARG A 174 19.95 11.60 14.01
C ARG A 174 21.26 10.85 14.14
N ALA A 175 21.39 9.69 13.50
CA ALA A 175 22.62 8.91 13.46
C ALA A 175 23.74 9.69 12.75
N CYS A 176 23.46 10.32 11.60
CA CYS A 176 24.43 11.18 10.92
C CYS A 176 24.88 12.36 11.80
N ARG A 177 23.95 13.00 12.52
CA ARG A 177 24.28 14.07 13.48
C ARG A 177 25.13 13.56 14.65
N ALA A 178 24.76 12.42 15.25
CA ALA A 178 25.51 11.83 16.35
C ALA A 178 26.95 11.41 15.93
N LEU A 179 27.11 10.91 14.71
CA LEU A 179 28.42 10.59 14.13
C LEU A 179 29.24 11.85 13.82
N ALA A 180 28.60 12.93 13.34
CA ALA A 180 29.27 14.21 13.11
C ALA A 180 29.76 14.83 14.43
N ASP A 181 28.93 14.86 15.48
CA ASP A 181 29.31 15.32 16.82
C ASP A 181 30.50 14.50 17.38
N LEU A 182 30.49 13.18 17.14
CA LEU A 182 31.60 12.32 17.55
C LEU A 182 32.88 12.61 16.77
N ALA A 183 32.79 12.89 15.46
CA ALA A 183 33.95 13.25 14.66
C ALA A 183 34.56 14.58 15.12
N GLU A 184 33.72 15.59 15.38
CA GLU A 184 34.14 16.91 15.86
C GLU A 184 34.78 16.84 17.25
N THR A 185 34.21 16.06 18.17
CA THR A 185 34.80 15.85 19.50
C THR A 185 36.13 15.08 19.47
N LYS A 186 36.31 14.15 18.53
CA LYS A 186 37.60 13.49 18.29
C LYS A 186 38.64 14.46 17.72
N LEU A 187 38.24 15.36 16.84
CA LEU A 187 39.12 16.42 16.31
C LEU A 187 39.55 17.43 17.38
N ALA A 188 38.68 17.75 18.33
CA ALA A 188 38.97 18.67 19.43
C ALA A 188 39.79 18.05 20.59
N ASP A 189 40.19 16.77 20.48
CA ASP A 189 40.89 15.97 21.51
C ASP A 189 40.26 16.03 22.91
N ALA A 190 38.93 16.17 22.97
CA ALA A 190 38.16 16.24 24.20
C ALA A 190 37.95 14.83 24.80
N ARG A 191 39.02 14.25 25.32
CA ARG A 191 39.11 12.82 25.71
C ARG A 191 38.00 12.33 26.65
N SER A 192 37.50 13.18 27.55
CA SER A 192 36.37 12.89 28.45
C SER A 192 35.00 12.87 27.76
N ALA A 193 34.84 13.61 26.66
CA ALA A 193 33.60 13.68 25.89
C ALA A 193 33.49 12.58 24.82
N ILE A 194 34.63 12.03 24.37
CA ILE A 194 34.66 10.98 23.33
C ILE A 194 33.87 9.74 23.77
N GLN A 195 34.03 9.29 25.02
CA GLN A 195 33.43 8.05 25.51
C GLN A 195 31.89 8.15 25.64
N SER A 196 31.37 9.31 26.05
CA SER A 196 29.92 9.55 26.11
C SER A 196 29.33 9.71 24.71
N ARG A 197 30.03 10.40 23.79
CA ARG A 197 29.58 10.60 22.41
C ARG A 197 29.65 9.32 21.57
N THR A 198 30.59 8.42 21.84
CA THR A 198 30.61 7.08 21.22
C THR A 198 29.38 6.27 21.60
N ALA A 199 28.96 6.30 22.87
CA ALA A 199 27.78 5.57 23.32
C ALA A 199 26.50 6.10 22.66
N VAL A 200 26.35 7.43 22.57
CA VAL A 200 25.21 8.08 21.90
C VAL A 200 25.19 7.77 20.39
N ALA A 201 26.36 7.77 19.74
CA ALA A 201 26.46 7.42 18.32
C ALA A 201 26.14 5.94 18.08
N GLN A 202 26.59 5.04 18.94
CA GLN A 202 26.25 3.62 18.88
C GLN A 202 24.75 3.40 19.10
N GLU A 203 24.15 4.01 20.11
CA GLU A 203 22.70 3.90 20.37
C GLU A 203 21.87 4.45 19.20
N ALA A 204 22.31 5.56 18.59
CA ALA A 204 21.63 6.14 17.42
C ALA A 204 21.77 5.28 16.15
N VAL A 205 22.88 4.55 16.00
CA VAL A 205 23.12 3.62 14.88
C VAL A 205 22.43 2.28 15.10
N ASP A 206 22.39 1.78 16.34
CA ASP A 206 21.69 0.55 16.72
C ASP A 206 20.16 0.73 16.69
N GLY A 207 19.68 1.98 16.76
CA GLY A 207 18.27 2.35 16.63
C GLY A 207 17.76 2.51 15.20
N LEU A 208 18.61 2.39 14.18
CA LEU A 208 18.26 2.41 12.74
C LEU A 208 17.76 1.04 12.25
#